data_AF-A0A8K0RUW9-F1
#
_entry.id   AF-A0A8K0RUW9-F1
#
_cell.length_a   1.000
_cell.length_b   1.000
_cell.length_c   1.000
_cell.angle_alpha   90.00
_cell.angle_beta   90.00
_cell.angle_gamma   90.00
#
_symmetry.space_group_name_H-M   'P 1'
#
loop_
_entity.id
_entity.type
_entity.pdbx_description
1 polymer ?
#
loop_
_entity_poly.entity_id
_entity_poly.type
_entity_poly.pdbx_seq_one_letter_code
_entity_poly.pdbx_strand_id
1 'polypeptide(L)'
;MKITTTFTSLLAVVLNVSMTSAADCYNYGTGSSGIGACAHRSDNYKDRETFCNSLAGQGSWNRKCQNGSHKDHCHFEYQGPGMPQQMCWDAFENIINQCFKNQNGGGYHSGAWSLNGHWFYIDRCSA
;
A
#
# COMPACT_ATOMS: atom_id res chain seq x y z
N MET A 1 35.33 55.04 4.41
CA MET A 1 35.09 53.61 4.10
C MET A 1 33.61 53.32 4.30
N LYS A 2 32.90 52.81 3.28
CA LYS A 2 31.51 52.36 3.40
C LYS A 2 31.53 50.84 3.57
N ILE A 3 30.94 50.34 4.66
CA ILE A 3 30.80 48.91 4.93
C ILE A 3 29.41 48.52 4.46
N THR A 4 29.34 47.64 3.44
CA THR A 4 28.08 47.10 2.93
C THR A 4 27.92 45.69 3.49
N THR A 5 26.92 45.50 4.35
CA THR A 5 26.61 44.20 4.96
C THR A 5 25.55 43.50 4.10
N THR A 6 25.94 42.44 3.39
CA THR A 6 25.01 41.57 2.66
C THR A 6 24.50 40.45 3.57
N PHE A 7 23.20 40.45 3.86
CA PHE A 7 22.51 39.33 4.51
C PHE A 7 22.22 38.24 3.48
N THR A 8 22.81 37.07 3.66
CA THR A 8 22.53 35.88 2.85
C THR A 8 21.55 34.99 3.62
N SER A 9 20.27 34.98 3.23
CA SER A 9 19.29 34.06 3.79
C SER A 9 19.47 32.67 3.18
N LEU A 10 19.97 31.73 3.99
CA LEU A 10 20.02 30.30 3.65
C LEU A 10 18.62 29.70 3.82
N LEU A 11 17.96 29.37 2.71
CA LEU A 11 16.75 28.55 2.70
C LEU A 11 17.15 27.10 2.98
N ALA A 12 16.91 26.63 4.21
CA ALA A 12 17.16 25.24 4.58
C ALA A 12 16.11 24.33 3.92
N VAL A 13 16.53 23.56 2.92
CA VAL A 13 15.74 22.45 2.37
C VAL A 13 15.77 21.32 3.39
N VAL A 14 14.71 21.19 4.18
CA VAL A 14 14.52 20.01 5.04
C VAL A 14 14.17 18.85 4.11
N LEU A 15 15.18 18.05 3.76
CA LEU A 15 14.97 16.76 3.11
C LEU A 15 14.31 15.84 4.15
N ASN A 16 12.98 15.78 4.13
CA ASN A 16 12.25 14.69 4.76
C ASN A 16 12.57 13.43 3.95
N VAL A 17 13.69 12.79 4.30
CA VAL A 17 13.98 11.42 3.91
C VAL A 17 12.98 10.56 4.68
N SER A 18 11.76 10.48 4.19
CA SER A 18 10.80 9.48 4.64
C SER A 18 11.49 8.15 4.46
N MET A 19 11.85 7.49 5.56
CA MET A 19 12.25 6.09 5.52
C MET A 19 11.01 5.31 5.11
N THR A 20 10.75 5.24 3.81
CA THR A 20 9.75 4.34 3.27
C THR A 20 10.31 2.94 3.52
N SER A 21 9.80 2.27 4.55
CA SER A 21 10.02 0.84 4.72
C SER A 21 9.59 0.17 3.42
N ALA A 22 10.45 -0.68 2.86
CA ALA A 22 10.05 -1.51 1.74
C ALA A 22 8.89 -2.42 2.20
N ALA A 23 7.95 -2.71 1.31
CA ALA A 23 6.93 -3.69 1.62
C ALA A 23 7.55 -5.09 1.64
N ASP A 24 7.20 -5.89 2.64
CA ASP A 24 7.58 -7.29 2.68
C ASP A 24 6.66 -8.06 1.73
N CYS A 25 7.18 -8.48 0.59
CA CYS A 25 6.41 -9.19 -0.43
C CYS A 25 6.56 -10.69 -0.29
N TYR A 26 5.45 -11.39 -0.13
CA TYR A 26 5.42 -12.85 -0.05
C TYR A 26 4.66 -13.39 -1.27
N ASN A 27 5.30 -14.33 -1.96
CA ASN A 27 4.70 -15.05 -3.07
C ASN A 27 4.41 -16.47 -2.60
N TYR A 28 3.14 -16.87 -2.58
CA TYR A 28 2.80 -18.27 -2.44
C TYR A 28 2.50 -18.84 -3.82
N GLY A 29 3.46 -19.61 -4.34
CA GLY A 29 3.36 -20.22 -5.65
C GLY A 29 2.16 -21.17 -5.73
N THR A 30 1.14 -20.79 -6.48
CA THR A 30 0.77 -21.43 -7.75
C THR A 30 -0.49 -20.73 -8.26
N GLY A 31 -0.37 -19.95 -9.35
CA GLY A 31 -1.41 -19.95 -10.36
C GLY A 31 -1.42 -21.35 -10.95
N SER A 32 -1.92 -22.32 -10.19
CA SER A 32 -2.19 -23.63 -10.73
C SER A 32 -3.19 -23.40 -11.85
N SER A 33 -3.08 -24.18 -12.92
CA SER A 33 -4.04 -24.26 -14.01
C SER A 33 -5.51 -24.50 -13.58
N GLY A 34 -5.82 -24.52 -12.27
CA GLY A 34 -7.16 -24.58 -11.69
C GLY A 34 -7.64 -23.33 -10.95
N ILE A 35 -6.78 -22.33 -10.68
CA ILE A 35 -7.23 -20.99 -10.27
C ILE A 35 -7.34 -20.20 -11.57
N GLY A 36 -8.53 -19.75 -11.94
CA GLY A 36 -8.78 -19.04 -13.20
C GLY A 36 -8.03 -17.70 -13.29
N ALA A 37 -8.47 -16.82 -14.18
CA ALA A 37 -7.87 -15.50 -14.30
C ALA A 37 -7.88 -14.77 -12.94
N CYS A 38 -6.69 -14.48 -12.40
CA CYS A 38 -6.53 -13.68 -11.19
C CYS A 38 -7.00 -12.24 -11.43
N ALA A 39 -7.23 -11.50 -10.35
CA ALA A 39 -7.63 -10.11 -10.46
C ALA A 39 -6.53 -9.24 -11.07
N HIS A 40 -6.93 -8.18 -11.75
CA HIS A 40 -5.97 -7.22 -12.27
C HIS A 40 -5.44 -6.35 -11.14
N ARG A 41 -4.18 -5.93 -11.26
CA ARG A 41 -3.56 -4.95 -10.36
C ARG A 41 -4.43 -3.70 -10.13
N SER A 42 -5.20 -3.27 -11.13
CA SER A 42 -6.13 -2.13 -11.02
C SER A 42 -7.24 -2.36 -9.99
N ASP A 43 -7.66 -3.61 -9.75
CA ASP A 43 -8.68 -3.92 -8.75
C ASP A 43 -8.16 -3.72 -7.33
N ASN A 44 -6.85 -3.92 -7.09
CA ASN A 44 -6.24 -3.59 -5.80
C ASN A 44 -6.32 -2.08 -5.52
N TYR A 45 -6.17 -1.23 -6.54
CA TYR A 45 -6.31 0.22 -6.36
C TYR A 45 -7.76 0.64 -6.08
N LYS A 46 -8.75 -0.03 -6.69
CA LYS A 46 -10.17 0.22 -6.40
C LYS A 46 -10.54 -0.19 -4.97
N ASP A 47 -10.04 -1.35 -4.52
CA ASP A 47 -10.24 -1.82 -3.15
C ASP A 47 -9.53 -0.89 -2.14
N ARG A 48 -8.29 -0.48 -2.42
CA ARG A 48 -7.56 0.56 -1.66
C ARG A 48 -8.41 1.83 -1.51
N GLU A 49 -8.88 2.38 -2.62
CA GLU A 49 -9.66 3.63 -2.61
C GLU A 49 -10.92 3.46 -1.74
N THR A 50 -11.65 2.36 -1.93
CA THR A 50 -12.89 2.08 -1.19
C THR A 50 -12.64 1.96 0.31
N PHE A 51 -11.65 1.18 0.72
CA PHE A 51 -11.35 0.95 2.13
C PHE A 51 -10.73 2.19 2.80
N CYS A 52 -9.80 2.87 2.14
CA CYS A 52 -9.21 4.07 2.71
C CYS A 52 -10.21 5.23 2.81
N ASN A 53 -11.19 5.34 1.91
CA ASN A 53 -12.23 6.37 1.99
C ASN A 53 -13.26 6.09 3.10
N SER A 54 -13.50 4.82 3.44
CA SER A 54 -14.56 4.43 4.39
C SER A 54 -14.04 4.06 5.79
N LEU A 55 -12.79 3.60 5.89
CA LEU A 55 -12.24 3.00 7.11
C LEU A 55 -11.04 3.77 7.67
N ALA A 56 -10.50 4.78 6.97
CA ALA A 56 -9.50 5.66 7.57
C ALA A 56 -10.06 6.33 8.83
N GLY A 57 -9.19 6.53 9.83
CA GLY A 57 -9.54 7.00 11.16
C GLY A 57 -10.11 5.92 12.08
N GLN A 58 -10.53 4.77 11.56
CA GLN A 58 -10.91 3.62 12.38
C GLN A 58 -9.67 2.87 12.87
N GLY A 59 -9.81 2.15 13.99
CA GLY A 59 -8.79 1.20 14.44
C GLY A 59 -8.71 -0.03 13.54
N SER A 60 -8.07 -1.09 14.03
CA SER A 60 -7.85 -2.32 13.25
C SER A 60 -9.11 -2.84 12.53
N TRP A 61 -8.95 -3.25 11.28
CA TRP A 61 -10.00 -3.83 10.46
C TRP A 61 -9.44 -4.88 9.49
N ASN A 62 -10.27 -5.87 9.15
CA ASN A 62 -10.01 -6.84 8.09
C ASN A 62 -11.23 -6.89 7.17
N ARG A 63 -11.01 -6.78 5.86
CA ARG A 63 -12.06 -6.75 4.83
C ARG A 63 -11.71 -7.68 3.69
N LYS A 64 -12.71 -8.47 3.27
CA LYS A 64 -12.65 -9.14 1.97
C LYS A 64 -12.66 -8.10 0.85
N CYS A 65 -11.95 -8.41 -0.23
CA CYS A 65 -11.90 -7.55 -1.41
C CYS A 65 -13.29 -7.42 -2.05
N GLN A 66 -13.54 -6.28 -2.70
CA GLN A 66 -14.84 -5.97 -3.29
C GLN A 66 -14.82 -6.01 -4.82
N ASN A 67 -13.65 -5.78 -5.40
CA ASN A 67 -13.42 -5.74 -6.84
C ASN A 67 -12.71 -7.01 -7.32
N GLY A 68 -12.65 -7.24 -8.64
CA GLY A 68 -11.86 -8.29 -9.32
C GLY A 68 -12.30 -9.75 -9.13
N SER A 69 -11.66 -10.65 -9.87
CA SER A 69 -11.84 -12.11 -9.75
C SER A 69 -11.40 -12.62 -8.38
N HIS A 70 -12.04 -13.71 -7.91
CA HIS A 70 -11.72 -14.37 -6.63
C HIS A 70 -11.69 -13.41 -5.42
N LYS A 71 -12.52 -12.35 -5.44
CA LYS A 71 -12.57 -11.33 -4.37
C LYS A 71 -12.89 -11.91 -2.98
N ASP A 72 -13.57 -13.04 -2.95
CA ASP A 72 -13.94 -13.82 -1.77
C ASP A 72 -12.76 -14.58 -1.13
N HIS A 73 -11.65 -14.69 -1.86
CA HIS A 73 -10.34 -15.23 -1.47
C HIS A 73 -9.26 -14.14 -1.52
N CYS A 74 -9.57 -12.96 -1.03
CA CYS A 74 -8.68 -11.81 -1.01
C CYS A 74 -9.05 -10.98 0.21
N HIS A 75 -8.06 -10.47 0.94
CA HIS A 75 -8.31 -9.53 2.02
C HIS A 75 -7.33 -8.37 2.06
N PHE A 76 -7.86 -7.23 2.49
CA PHE A 76 -7.09 -6.09 2.97
C PHE A 76 -7.24 -6.06 4.48
N GLU A 77 -6.12 -5.88 5.16
CA GLU A 77 -6.09 -5.79 6.61
C GLU A 77 -5.26 -4.60 7.06
N TYR A 78 -5.74 -4.01 8.14
CA TYR A 78 -5.07 -2.97 8.88
C TYR A 78 -5.09 -3.32 10.35
N GLN A 79 -3.94 -3.25 11.01
CA GLN A 79 -3.81 -3.38 12.46
C GLN A 79 -3.13 -2.13 13.02
N GLY A 80 -3.79 -1.48 13.97
CA GLY A 80 -3.27 -0.26 14.60
C GLY A 80 -4.38 0.65 15.15
N PRO A 81 -4.01 1.83 15.69
CA PRO A 81 -4.96 2.85 16.13
C PRO A 81 -5.67 3.53 14.95
N GLY A 82 -6.43 4.60 15.16
CA GLY A 82 -6.94 5.39 14.03
C GLY A 82 -5.79 5.96 13.17
N MET A 83 -5.91 5.89 11.84
CA MET A 83 -4.89 6.41 10.92
C MET A 83 -5.41 7.52 9.98
N PRO A 84 -4.57 8.48 9.54
CA PRO A 84 -4.92 9.40 8.48
C PRO A 84 -5.20 8.70 7.15
N GLN A 85 -6.11 9.24 6.34
CA GLN A 85 -6.44 8.69 5.03
C GLN A 85 -5.22 8.57 4.10
N GLN A 86 -4.34 9.59 4.10
CA GLN A 86 -3.13 9.57 3.29
C GLN A 86 -2.21 8.40 3.64
N MET A 87 -2.06 8.08 4.94
CA MET A 87 -1.25 6.94 5.37
C MET A 87 -1.82 5.62 4.85
N CYS A 88 -3.16 5.47 4.86
CA CYS A 88 -3.82 4.31 4.28
C CYS A 88 -3.52 4.17 2.79
N TRP A 89 -3.65 5.26 2.03
CA TRP A 89 -3.35 5.26 0.60
C TRP A 89 -1.89 4.93 0.31
N ASP A 90 -0.96 5.57 1.02
CA ASP A 90 0.48 5.41 0.80
C ASP A 90 0.94 3.99 1.16
N ALA A 91 0.46 3.43 2.27
CA ALA A 91 0.81 2.09 2.71
C ALA A 91 0.36 1.02 1.71
N PHE A 92 -0.92 1.03 1.33
CA PHE A 92 -1.43 0.07 0.36
C PHE A 92 -0.88 0.31 -1.04
N GLU A 93 -0.63 1.56 -1.44
CA GLU A 93 0.05 1.84 -2.71
C GLU A 93 1.47 1.28 -2.74
N ASN A 94 2.22 1.41 -1.64
CA ASN A 94 3.55 0.81 -1.52
C ASN A 94 3.49 -0.71 -1.66
N ILE A 95 2.55 -1.37 -0.98
CA ILE A 95 2.34 -2.82 -1.11
C ILE A 95 2.00 -3.18 -2.56
N ILE A 96 1.04 -2.49 -3.20
CA ILE A 96 0.61 -2.78 -4.56
C ILE A 96 1.77 -2.59 -5.56
N ASN A 97 2.51 -1.48 -5.45
CA ASN A 97 3.63 -1.18 -6.33
C ASN A 97 4.78 -2.19 -6.22
N GLN A 98 5.04 -2.70 -5.02
CA GLN A 98 6.18 -3.56 -4.75
C GLN A 98 5.85 -5.05 -4.89
N CYS A 99 4.65 -5.48 -4.50
CA CYS A 99 4.30 -6.89 -4.38
C CYS A 99 3.37 -7.39 -5.51
N PHE A 100 2.69 -6.49 -6.22
CA PHE A 100 1.72 -6.81 -7.27
C PHE A 100 2.13 -6.17 -8.60
N LYS A 101 3.34 -6.48 -9.07
CA LYS A 101 3.98 -5.80 -10.22
C LYS A 101 3.38 -6.17 -11.58
N ASN A 102 2.88 -7.39 -11.72
CA ASN A 102 2.37 -7.90 -12.98
C ASN A 102 0.91 -7.47 -13.18
N GLN A 103 0.42 -7.54 -14.42
CA GLN A 103 -0.98 -7.21 -14.77
C GLN A 103 -1.76 -8.44 -15.29
N ASN A 104 -1.06 -9.57 -15.52
CA ASN A 104 -1.49 -10.74 -16.33
C ASN A 104 -0.87 -12.10 -15.90
N GLY A 105 -0.26 -12.18 -14.72
CA GLY A 105 0.25 -13.39 -14.10
C GLY A 105 -0.84 -14.30 -13.52
N GLY A 106 -0.41 -15.41 -12.94
CA GLY A 106 -1.27 -16.30 -12.17
C GLY A 106 -0.54 -16.65 -10.89
N GLY A 107 -1.12 -16.28 -9.75
CA GLY A 107 -0.50 -16.55 -8.46
C GLY A 107 -1.17 -15.84 -7.31
N TYR A 108 -1.03 -16.43 -6.12
CA TYR A 108 -1.42 -15.77 -4.89
C TYR A 108 -0.23 -14.95 -4.40
N HIS A 109 -0.43 -13.65 -4.34
CA HIS A 109 0.54 -12.67 -3.90
C HIS A 109 0.05 -12.03 -2.62
N SER A 110 0.99 -11.70 -1.75
CA SER A 110 0.68 -10.93 -0.56
C SER A 110 1.81 -9.95 -0.27
N GLY A 111 1.48 -8.91 0.47
CA GLY A 111 2.48 -7.99 0.95
C GLY A 111 2.06 -7.31 2.23
N ALA A 112 3.05 -7.04 3.07
CA ALA A 112 2.88 -6.32 4.31
C ALA A 112 3.67 -5.02 4.28
N TRP A 113 3.17 -4.00 4.97
CA TRP A 113 3.90 -2.76 5.20
C TRP A 113 3.64 -2.27 6.62
N SER A 114 4.68 -1.76 7.27
CA SER A 114 4.58 -1.29 8.65
C SER A 114 5.28 0.04 8.88
N LEU A 115 4.65 0.91 9.67
CA LEU A 115 5.21 2.17 10.14
C LEU A 115 4.59 2.57 11.47
N ASN A 116 5.42 2.92 12.47
CA ASN A 116 4.98 3.53 13.74
C ASN A 116 3.80 2.81 14.45
N GLY A 117 3.78 1.48 14.45
CA GLY A 117 2.70 0.69 15.07
C GLY A 117 1.44 0.54 14.21
N HIS A 118 1.50 0.96 12.95
CA HIS A 118 0.49 0.70 11.93
C HIS A 118 1.00 -0.43 11.02
N TRP A 119 0.24 -1.51 10.89
CA TRP A 119 0.52 -2.64 10.02
C TRP A 119 -0.57 -2.79 8.97
N PHE A 120 -0.16 -2.97 7.73
CA PHE A 120 -1.02 -3.06 6.56
C PHE A 120 -0.70 -4.33 5.80
N TYR A 121 -1.72 -4.98 5.28
CA TYR A 121 -1.56 -6.22 4.55
C TYR A 121 -2.57 -6.39 3.43
N ILE A 122 -2.12 -6.97 2.33
CA ILE A 122 -2.96 -7.41 1.23
C ILE A 122 -2.59 -8.86 0.93
N ASP A 123 -3.58 -9.72 0.75
CA ASP A 123 -3.38 -10.97 0.03
C ASP A 123 -4.42 -11.15 -1.09
N ARG A 124 -3.98 -11.73 -2.20
CA ARG A 124 -4.83 -11.86 -3.37
C ARG A 124 -4.25 -12.77 -4.44
N CYS A 125 -5.13 -13.51 -5.11
CA CYS A 125 -4.86 -14.00 -6.47
C CYS A 125 -4.76 -12.80 -7.43
N SER A 126 -3.54 -12.38 -7.75
CA SER A 126 -3.30 -11.26 -8.66
C SER A 126 -2.57 -11.74 -9.89
N ALA A 127 -3.00 -11.19 -11.01
CA ALA A 127 -2.25 -11.20 -12.24
C ALA A 127 -1.13 -10.17 -12.15
#